data_AF-A0A6P0VPP2-F1
#
_entry.id   AF-A0A6P0VPP2-F1
#
_cell.length_a   1.000
_cell.length_b   1.000
_cell.length_c   1.000
_cell.angle_alpha   90.00
_cell.angle_beta   90.00
_cell.angle_gamma   90.00
#
_symmetry.space_group_name_H-M   'P 1'
#
loop_
_entity.id
_entity.type
_entity.pdbx_description
1 polymer ?
#
loop_
_entity_poly.entity_id
_entity_poly.type
_entity_poly.pdbx_seq_one_letter_code
_entity_poly.pdbx_strand_id
1 'polypeptide(L)'
;MEPKVYSPNASPSGSLKIPPRHGREANILADIVKALLDSQNRNYEAFTPITMELPEEQGIEPDYCFYITNWQAVAGQDRIDWRVAPPPDLVLEIDVTSYTAAEDYLAYRVPEVWLFRNKSLKIYQLQQDNYQLRSLSLYFPEIDLSGIIDRVFQQAAEQGTGVALRELRRMLSM
;
A
#
# COMPACT_ATOMS: atom_id res chain seq x y z
N MET A 1 -10.04 -1.46 15.95
CA MET A 1 -9.34 -0.19 16.25
C MET A 1 -9.89 0.81 15.27
N GLU A 2 -10.17 2.02 15.74
CA GLU A 2 -10.66 3.14 14.93
C GLU A 2 -9.70 3.44 13.77
N PRO A 3 -10.17 4.02 12.65
CA PRO A 3 -9.29 4.55 11.62
C PRO A 3 -8.23 5.48 12.25
N LYS A 4 -7.05 5.62 11.64
CA LYS A 4 -6.05 6.60 12.08
C LYS A 4 -6.63 8.01 11.83
N VAL A 5 -7.44 8.49 12.77
CA VAL A 5 -8.10 9.80 12.71
C VAL A 5 -7.07 10.86 13.07
N TYR A 6 -6.60 11.62 12.07
CA TYR A 6 -5.85 12.83 12.34
C TYR A 6 -6.82 14.02 12.38
N SER A 7 -7.09 14.51 13.59
CA SER A 7 -7.80 15.77 13.79
C SER A 7 -6.79 16.91 13.95
N PRO A 8 -6.90 18.02 13.18
CA PRO A 8 -5.90 19.10 13.18
C PRO A 8 -5.82 19.91 14.50
N ASN A 9 -6.68 19.61 15.48
CA ASN A 9 -6.74 20.28 16.78
C ASN A 9 -6.58 19.36 18.01
N ALA A 10 -6.13 18.11 17.84
CA ALA A 10 -5.88 17.24 18.98
C ALA A 10 -4.49 17.48 19.59
N SER A 11 -4.45 17.94 20.85
CA SER A 11 -3.25 17.86 21.71
C SER A 11 -2.70 16.42 21.71
N PRO A 12 -1.38 16.19 21.82
CA PRO A 12 -0.78 14.86 21.66
C PRO A 12 -1.03 14.01 22.92
N SER A 13 -2.25 13.53 23.12
CA SER A 13 -2.55 12.54 24.14
C SER A 13 -2.67 11.16 23.50
N GLY A 14 -1.62 10.35 23.67
CA GLY A 14 -1.61 8.94 23.32
C GLY A 14 -0.87 8.65 22.01
N SER A 15 0.46 8.60 22.05
CA SER A 15 1.23 8.00 20.96
C SER A 15 0.81 6.53 20.83
N LEU A 16 -0.04 6.22 19.85
CA LEU A 16 -0.32 4.85 19.45
C LEU A 16 1.02 4.25 19.02
N LYS A 17 1.64 3.44 19.88
CA LYS A 17 2.92 2.79 19.57
C LYS A 17 2.67 1.73 18.51
N ILE A 18 2.88 2.09 17.24
CA ILE A 18 2.85 1.15 16.12
C ILE A 18 3.86 0.04 16.44
N PRO A 19 3.44 -1.24 16.53
CA PRO A 19 4.34 -2.31 16.88
C PRO A 19 5.41 -2.48 15.80
N PRO A 20 6.67 -2.83 16.14
CA PRO A 20 7.74 -3.05 15.15
C PRO A 20 7.37 -4.04 14.04
N ARG A 21 6.47 -4.97 14.34
CA ARG A 21 5.89 -5.89 13.38
C ARG A 21 5.20 -5.13 12.23
N HIS A 22 4.30 -4.20 12.52
CA HIS A 22 3.53 -3.45 11.52
C HIS A 22 4.43 -2.73 10.52
N GLY A 23 5.39 -1.94 11.01
CA GLY A 23 6.34 -1.24 10.15
C GLY A 23 7.20 -2.19 9.31
N ARG A 24 7.60 -3.34 9.85
CA ARG A 24 8.34 -4.36 9.08
C ARG A 24 7.48 -4.98 7.98
N GLU A 25 6.24 -5.34 8.28
CA GLU A 25 5.33 -5.97 7.31
C GLU A 25 4.99 -4.98 6.17
N ALA A 26 4.74 -3.70 6.50
CA ALA A 26 4.54 -2.63 5.53
C ALA A 26 5.75 -2.46 4.60
N ASN A 27 6.95 -2.38 5.17
CA ASN A 27 8.19 -2.24 4.40
C ASN A 27 8.44 -3.45 3.49
N ILE A 28 8.22 -4.68 3.97
CA ILE A 28 8.37 -5.88 3.14
C ILE A 28 7.40 -5.84 1.96
N LEU A 29 6.12 -5.53 2.20
CA LEU A 29 5.13 -5.52 1.13
C LEU A 29 5.41 -4.42 0.11
N ALA A 30 5.79 -3.22 0.57
CA ALA A 30 6.20 -2.13 -0.31
C ALA A 30 7.43 -2.52 -1.14
N ASP A 31 8.43 -3.18 -0.56
CA ASP A 31 9.63 -3.59 -1.30
C ASP A 31 9.37 -4.74 -2.29
N ILE A 32 8.37 -5.60 -2.03
CA ILE A 32 7.89 -6.56 -3.02
C ILE A 32 7.30 -5.82 -4.23
N VAL A 33 6.44 -4.82 -4.00
CA VAL A 33 5.85 -4.00 -5.08
C VAL A 33 6.95 -3.34 -5.90
N LYS A 34 7.92 -2.69 -5.25
CA LYS A 34 9.07 -2.06 -5.94
C LYS A 34 9.87 -3.05 -6.76
N ALA A 35 10.18 -4.23 -6.21
CA ALA A 35 10.93 -5.26 -6.93
C ALA A 35 10.19 -5.78 -8.17
N LEU A 36 8.86 -5.92 -8.10
CA LEU A 36 8.03 -6.32 -9.25
C LEU A 36 7.94 -5.21 -10.32
N LEU A 37 7.84 -3.95 -9.91
CA LEU A 37 7.86 -2.82 -10.84
C LEU A 37 9.22 -2.71 -11.55
N ASP A 38 10.32 -2.81 -10.79
CA ASP A 38 11.67 -2.82 -11.32
C ASP A 38 11.88 -3.96 -12.32
N SER A 39 11.42 -5.18 -12.01
CA SER A 39 11.56 -6.34 -12.92
C SER A 39 10.77 -6.18 -14.21
N GLN A 40 9.71 -5.36 -14.20
CA GLN A 40 8.91 -5.01 -15.37
C GLN A 40 9.39 -3.71 -16.04
N ASN A 41 10.47 -3.10 -15.56
CA ASN A 41 10.99 -1.79 -16.01
C ASN A 41 9.92 -0.69 -15.97
N ARG A 42 9.10 -0.68 -14.92
CA ARG A 42 8.03 0.30 -14.69
C ARG A 42 8.46 1.27 -13.61
N ASN A 43 8.39 2.56 -13.92
CA ASN A 43 8.71 3.61 -12.96
C ASN A 43 7.56 3.81 -11.96
N TYR A 44 7.87 4.45 -10.82
CA TYR A 44 6.88 4.76 -9.80
C TYR A 44 7.34 5.89 -8.88
N GLU A 45 6.38 6.48 -8.18
CA GLU A 45 6.60 7.23 -6.94
C GLU A 45 5.92 6.49 -5.80
N ALA A 46 6.54 6.44 -4.63
CA ALA A 46 6.02 5.72 -3.47
C ALA A 46 6.15 6.56 -2.21
N PHE A 47 5.09 6.62 -1.41
CA PHE A 47 5.02 7.52 -0.26
C PHE A 47 4.61 6.77 1.01
N THR A 48 5.27 7.11 2.14
CA THR A 48 4.87 6.77 3.50
C THR A 48 5.65 7.64 4.52
N PRO A 49 5.03 8.08 5.63
CA PRO A 49 3.60 8.34 5.73
C PRO A 49 3.22 9.52 4.81
N ILE A 50 1.98 9.55 4.34
CA ILE A 50 1.41 10.72 3.65
C ILE A 50 -0.07 10.83 4.00
N THR A 51 -0.54 12.03 4.34
CA THR A 51 -1.97 12.27 4.57
C THR A 51 -2.61 12.73 3.26
N MET A 52 -3.55 11.95 2.75
CA MET A 52 -4.40 12.32 1.63
C MET A 52 -5.60 13.10 2.19
N GLU A 53 -5.90 14.27 1.62
CA GLU A 53 -6.96 15.14 2.10
C GLU A 53 -7.79 15.70 0.93
N LEU A 54 -9.12 15.66 1.07
CA LEU A 54 -10.07 16.38 0.23
C LEU A 54 -10.93 17.29 1.12
N PRO A 55 -11.43 18.45 0.63
CA PRO A 55 -12.12 19.43 1.48
C PRO A 55 -13.34 18.92 2.24
N GLU A 56 -14.06 17.93 1.70
CA GLU A 56 -15.28 17.36 2.28
C GLU A 56 -15.04 15.99 2.93
N GLU A 57 -13.81 15.48 2.87
CA GLU A 57 -13.46 14.16 3.39
C GLU A 57 -12.56 14.27 4.60
N GLN A 58 -12.64 13.26 5.46
CA GLN A 58 -11.65 13.12 6.50
C GLN A 58 -10.29 12.74 5.88
N GLY A 59 -9.22 13.35 6.36
CA GLY A 59 -7.85 12.99 5.97
C GLY A 59 -7.57 11.52 6.29
N ILE A 60 -6.97 10.81 5.32
CA ILE A 60 -6.62 9.40 5.42
C ILE A 60 -5.12 9.20 5.21
N GLU A 61 -4.51 8.31 5.99
CA GLU A 61 -3.07 8.01 5.91
C GLU A 61 -2.86 6.52 5.61
N PRO A 62 -2.59 6.14 4.34
CA PRO A 62 -2.19 4.78 4.01
C PRO A 62 -0.86 4.41 4.67
N ASP A 63 -0.68 3.13 4.99
CA ASP A 63 0.64 2.65 5.41
C ASP A 63 1.68 2.81 4.29
N TYR A 64 1.27 2.62 3.02
CA TYR A 64 2.03 2.96 1.82
C TYR A 64 1.08 3.26 0.65
N CYS A 65 1.47 4.18 -0.23
CA CYS A 65 0.81 4.33 -1.53
C CYS A 65 1.82 4.47 -2.67
N PHE A 66 1.39 4.09 -3.88
CA PHE A 66 2.18 4.09 -5.09
C PHE A 66 1.44 4.83 -6.20
N TYR A 67 2.15 5.71 -6.90
CA TYR A 67 1.79 6.17 -8.23
C TYR A 67 2.63 5.38 -9.23
N ILE A 68 1.97 4.60 -10.07
CA ILE A 68 2.60 3.65 -11.00
C ILE A 68 2.33 4.08 -12.44
N THR A 69 1.06 4.32 -12.78
CA THR A 69 0.68 4.81 -14.11
C THR A 69 0.84 6.31 -14.18
N ASN A 70 0.52 7.00 -13.08
CA ASN A 70 0.49 8.46 -12.99
C ASN A 70 1.67 9.06 -12.22
N TRP A 71 2.81 8.36 -12.16
CA TRP A 71 3.97 8.80 -11.38
C TRP A 71 4.46 10.19 -11.79
N GLN A 72 4.36 10.56 -13.08
CA GLN A 72 4.76 11.89 -13.57
C GLN A 72 3.96 13.03 -12.95
N ALA A 73 2.73 12.79 -12.50
CA ALA A 73 1.89 13.83 -11.92
C ALA A 73 2.40 14.30 -10.54
N VAL A 74 3.21 13.47 -9.87
CA VAL A 74 3.67 13.70 -8.49
C VAL A 74 5.19 13.68 -8.35
N ALA A 75 5.93 13.23 -9.36
CA ALA A 75 7.38 13.19 -9.34
C ALA A 75 8.00 14.58 -9.09
N GLY A 76 8.87 14.67 -8.09
CA GLY A 76 9.55 15.90 -7.70
C GLY A 76 8.66 16.97 -7.06
N GLN A 77 7.40 16.66 -6.75
CA GLN A 77 6.50 17.57 -6.04
C GLN A 77 6.72 17.46 -4.52
N ASP A 78 6.93 18.59 -3.84
CA ASP A 78 7.02 18.64 -2.38
C ASP A 78 5.64 18.47 -1.71
N ARG A 79 4.57 18.76 -2.45
CA ARG A 79 3.17 18.65 -2.00
C ARG A 79 2.28 18.19 -3.13
N ILE A 80 1.31 17.34 -2.80
CA ILE A 80 0.30 16.84 -3.74
C ILE A 80 -1.03 17.49 -3.37
N ASP A 81 -1.68 18.14 -4.35
CA ASP A 81 -3.06 18.60 -4.21
C ASP A 81 -4.00 17.58 -4.83
N TRP A 82 -4.59 16.70 -4.03
CA TRP A 82 -5.52 15.65 -4.49
C TRP A 82 -6.85 16.17 -5.06
N ARG A 83 -7.11 17.48 -4.99
CA ARG A 83 -8.24 18.09 -5.70
C ARG A 83 -8.02 18.10 -7.21
N VAL A 84 -6.76 18.03 -7.64
CA VAL A 84 -6.36 18.11 -9.05
C VAL A 84 -5.44 16.98 -9.49
N ALA A 85 -4.61 16.45 -8.59
CA ALA A 85 -3.77 15.30 -8.85
C ALA A 85 -4.64 14.03 -8.98
N PRO A 86 -4.24 13.08 -9.84
CA PRO A 86 -4.86 11.76 -9.83
C PRO A 86 -4.65 11.10 -8.45
N PRO A 87 -5.49 10.13 -8.06
CA PRO A 87 -5.21 9.34 -6.88
C PRO A 87 -3.97 8.46 -7.06
N PRO A 88 -3.37 7.96 -5.97
CA PRO A 88 -2.40 6.88 -6.08
C PRO A 88 -3.06 5.69 -6.79
N ASP A 89 -2.26 4.99 -7.58
CA ASP A 89 -2.64 3.78 -8.31
C ASP A 89 -2.94 2.63 -7.33
N LEU A 90 -2.06 2.45 -6.34
CA LEU A 90 -2.13 1.35 -5.38
C LEU A 90 -1.92 1.87 -3.95
N VAL A 91 -2.78 1.42 -3.04
CA VAL A 91 -2.62 1.61 -1.59
C VAL A 91 -2.38 0.28 -0.89
N LEU A 92 -1.49 0.27 0.10
CA LEU A 92 -1.24 -0.86 0.99
C LEU A 92 -1.67 -0.50 2.42
N GLU A 93 -2.37 -1.42 3.06
CA GLU A 93 -2.81 -1.33 4.45
C GLU A 93 -2.47 -2.61 5.20
N ILE A 94 -1.85 -2.48 6.38
CA ILE A 94 -1.32 -3.60 7.16
C ILE A 94 -2.07 -3.76 8.48
N ASP A 95 -2.24 -5.00 8.93
CA ASP A 95 -2.84 -5.35 10.23
C ASP A 95 -4.20 -4.67 10.50
N VAL A 96 -4.96 -4.43 9.42
CA VAL A 96 -6.27 -3.78 9.49
C VAL A 96 -7.26 -4.61 10.31
N THR A 97 -8.08 -3.92 11.10
CA THR A 97 -9.02 -4.61 12.00
C THR A 97 -10.34 -5.04 11.33
N SER A 98 -10.65 -4.48 10.15
CA SER A 98 -11.83 -4.82 9.33
C SER A 98 -11.49 -4.79 7.83
N TYR A 99 -12.31 -5.48 7.03
CA TYR A 99 -12.23 -5.44 5.56
C TYR A 99 -12.82 -4.15 4.96
N THR A 100 -13.56 -3.36 5.75
CA THR A 100 -14.12 -2.08 5.33
C THR A 100 -13.06 -1.02 5.07
N ALA A 101 -11.79 -1.26 5.45
CA ALA A 101 -10.68 -0.35 5.23
C ALA A 101 -10.46 0.01 3.74
N ALA A 102 -10.90 -0.84 2.80
CA ALA A 102 -10.88 -0.47 1.39
C ALA A 102 -11.89 0.65 1.06
N GLU A 103 -13.07 0.63 1.67
CA GLU A 103 -14.13 1.62 1.43
C GLU A 103 -13.74 3.02 1.93
N ASP A 104 -12.83 3.11 2.90
CA ASP A 104 -12.28 4.40 3.38
C ASP A 104 -11.55 5.17 2.24
N TYR A 105 -11.13 4.46 1.18
CA TYR A 105 -10.50 5.04 -0.01
C TYR A 105 -11.48 5.34 -1.16
N LEU A 106 -12.80 5.15 -0.97
CA LEU A 106 -13.78 5.32 -2.04
C LEU A 106 -13.86 6.77 -2.52
N ALA A 107 -13.89 7.73 -1.59
CA ALA A 107 -13.94 9.16 -1.91
C ALA A 107 -12.69 9.64 -2.67
N TYR A 108 -11.54 9.02 -2.37
CA TYR A 108 -10.28 9.27 -3.06
C TYR A 108 -10.14 8.51 -4.38
N ARG A 109 -11.09 7.63 -4.74
CA ARG A 109 -11.11 6.94 -6.05
C ARG A 109 -9.85 6.09 -6.33
N VAL A 110 -9.20 5.54 -5.30
CA VAL A 110 -8.00 4.71 -5.47
C VAL A 110 -8.34 3.45 -6.28
N PRO A 111 -7.65 3.16 -7.41
CA PRO A 111 -8.02 2.02 -8.25
C PRO A 111 -7.88 0.65 -7.57
N GLU A 112 -6.83 0.46 -6.76
CA GLU A 112 -6.59 -0.80 -6.06
C GLU A 112 -6.09 -0.58 -4.62
N VAL A 113 -6.67 -1.34 -3.68
CA VAL A 113 -6.28 -1.34 -2.27
C VAL A 113 -5.92 -2.77 -1.85
N TRP A 114 -4.73 -2.94 -1.29
CA TRP A 114 -4.25 -4.20 -0.73
C TRP A 114 -4.38 -4.17 0.78
N LEU A 115 -5.22 -5.06 1.31
CA LEU A 115 -5.32 -5.28 2.75
C LEU A 115 -4.50 -6.51 3.12
N PHE A 116 -3.47 -6.34 3.93
CA PHE A 116 -2.64 -7.43 4.43
C PHE A 116 -2.90 -7.68 5.90
N ARG A 117 -3.53 -8.81 6.20
CA ARG A 117 -3.91 -9.19 7.57
C ARG A 117 -3.65 -10.66 7.81
N ASN A 118 -3.15 -11.01 9.00
CA ASN A 118 -2.90 -12.40 9.40
C ASN A 118 -2.07 -13.18 8.37
N LYS A 119 -1.09 -12.51 7.74
CA LYS A 119 -0.25 -13.07 6.67
C LYS A 119 -1.02 -13.47 5.42
N SER A 120 -2.13 -12.80 5.11
CA SER A 120 -2.90 -13.03 3.89
C SER A 120 -3.15 -11.70 3.19
N LEU A 121 -2.89 -11.68 1.88
CA LEU A 121 -3.22 -10.57 1.00
C LEU A 121 -4.69 -10.66 0.56
N LYS A 122 -5.40 -9.53 0.64
CA LYS A 122 -6.69 -9.32 -0.04
C LYS A 122 -6.56 -8.13 -0.97
N ILE A 123 -6.94 -8.32 -2.22
CA ILE A 123 -6.87 -7.30 -3.28
C ILE A 123 -8.29 -6.79 -3.53
N TYR A 124 -8.51 -5.51 -3.28
CA TYR A 124 -9.75 -4.83 -3.56
C TYR A 124 -9.56 -3.88 -4.74
N GLN A 125 -10.42 -4.01 -5.74
CA GLN A 125 -10.41 -3.14 -6.92
C GLN A 125 -11.67 -2.31 -6.95
N LEU A 126 -11.52 -1.03 -7.24
CA LEU A 126 -12.63 -0.10 -7.40
C LEU A 126 -13.35 -0.39 -8.72
N GLN A 127 -14.62 -0.78 -8.62
CA GLN A 127 -15.51 -0.96 -9.77
C GLN A 127 -16.73 -0.07 -9.60
N GLN A 128 -16.88 0.91 -10.50
CA GLN A 128 -17.91 1.96 -10.35
C GLN A 128 -17.75 2.65 -8.99
N ASP A 129 -18.69 2.43 -8.06
CA ASP A 129 -18.77 3.07 -6.75
C ASP A 129 -18.64 2.06 -5.60
N ASN A 130 -18.01 0.90 -5.83
CA ASN A 130 -17.71 -0.06 -4.76
C ASN A 130 -16.36 -0.76 -4.96
N TYR A 131 -15.76 -1.21 -3.86
CA TYR A 131 -14.61 -2.10 -3.92
C TYR A 131 -15.04 -3.57 -3.97
N GLN A 132 -14.43 -4.31 -4.90
CA GLN A 132 -14.67 -5.75 -5.05
C GLN A 132 -13.41 -6.54 -4.78
N LEU A 133 -13.54 -7.62 -4.02
CA LEU A 133 -12.45 -8.57 -3.81
C LEU A 133 -12.11 -9.26 -5.14
N ARG A 134 -10.81 -9.30 -5.45
CA ARG A 134 -10.26 -9.91 -6.66
C ARG A 134 -9.11 -10.84 -6.32
N SER A 135 -8.91 -11.82 -7.20
CA SER A 135 -7.82 -12.79 -7.09
C SER A 135 -6.52 -12.33 -7.74
N LEU A 136 -6.60 -11.36 -8.67
CA LEU A 136 -5.47 -10.85 -9.44
C LEU A 136 -5.41 -9.33 -9.30
N SER A 137 -4.20 -8.78 -9.26
CA SER A 137 -3.96 -7.33 -9.23
C SER A 137 -4.14 -6.70 -10.62
N LEU A 138 -4.64 -5.46 -10.67
CA LEU A 138 -4.65 -4.62 -11.87
C LEU A 138 -3.23 -4.35 -12.36
N TYR A 139 -2.29 -4.19 -11.42
CA TYR A 139 -0.91 -3.80 -11.71
C TYR A 139 0.02 -4.99 -11.90
N PHE A 140 -0.34 -6.18 -11.41
CA PHE A 140 0.43 -7.41 -11.59
C PHE A 140 -0.48 -8.61 -11.96
N PRO A 141 -1.18 -8.57 -13.11
CA PRO A 141 -2.23 -9.54 -13.45
C PRO A 141 -1.70 -10.97 -13.70
N GLU A 142 -0.42 -11.11 -14.05
CA GLU A 142 0.22 -12.39 -14.39
C GLU A 142 1.05 -12.98 -13.24
N ILE A 143 1.06 -12.31 -12.08
CA ILE A 143 1.91 -12.67 -10.95
C ILE A 143 1.06 -13.32 -9.85
N ASP A 144 1.51 -14.49 -9.37
CA ASP A 144 0.99 -15.08 -8.13
C ASP A 144 1.49 -14.28 -6.91
N LEU A 145 0.82 -13.16 -6.64
CA LEU A 145 1.17 -12.26 -5.54
C LEU A 145 1.09 -12.96 -4.19
N SER A 146 0.06 -13.80 -3.97
CA SER A 146 -0.09 -14.52 -2.70
C SER A 146 1.11 -15.44 -2.46
N GLY A 147 1.49 -16.24 -3.46
CA GLY A 147 2.64 -17.13 -3.36
C GLY A 147 3.97 -16.39 -3.17
N ILE A 148 4.19 -15.29 -3.88
CA ILE A 148 5.40 -14.46 -3.70
C ILE A 148 5.46 -13.86 -2.29
N ILE A 149 4.36 -13.26 -1.84
CA ILE A 149 4.27 -12.62 -0.53
C ILE A 149 4.51 -13.67 0.56
N ASP A 150 3.80 -14.79 0.54
CA ASP A 150 3.94 -15.85 1.54
C ASP A 150 5.40 -16.34 1.63
N ARG A 151 6.04 -16.58 0.47
CA ARG A 151 7.44 -16.99 0.40
C ARG A 151 8.38 -15.95 1.00
N VAL A 152 8.22 -14.67 0.63
CA VAL A 152 9.10 -13.59 1.12
C VAL A 152 8.91 -13.41 2.63
N PHE A 153 7.69 -13.45 3.14
CA PHE A 153 7.42 -13.33 4.57
C PHE A 153 7.96 -14.53 5.36
N GLN A 154 7.85 -15.74 4.82
CA GLN A 154 8.46 -16.93 5.44
C GLN A 154 9.99 -16.79 5.49
N GLN A 155 10.64 -16.48 4.36
CA GLN A 155 12.09 -16.31 4.32
C GLN A 155 12.56 -15.16 5.20
N ALA A 156 11.80 -14.06 5.29
CA ALA A 156 12.13 -12.93 6.14
C ALA A 156 12.08 -13.29 7.64
N ALA A 157 11.15 -14.18 8.03
CA ALA A 157 11.07 -14.67 9.41
C ALA A 157 12.24 -15.60 9.78
N GLU A 158 12.74 -16.38 8.82
CA GLU A 158 13.82 -17.36 9.05
C GLU A 158 15.22 -16.75 8.90
N GLN A 159 15.41 -15.86 7.92
CA GLN A 159 16.72 -15.42 7.42
C GLN A 159 16.88 -13.89 7.40
N GLY A 160 15.82 -13.15 7.74
CA GLY A 160 15.79 -11.69 7.72
C GLY A 160 15.37 -11.09 6.36
N THR A 161 14.75 -9.91 6.42
CA THR A 161 14.16 -9.19 5.27
C THR A 161 15.15 -8.99 4.12
N GLY A 162 16.40 -8.61 4.41
CA GLY A 162 17.40 -8.34 3.38
C GLY A 162 17.79 -9.58 2.57
N VAL A 163 17.75 -10.78 3.17
CA VAL A 163 17.97 -12.04 2.45
C VAL A 163 16.77 -12.33 1.56
N ALA A 164 15.56 -12.31 2.13
CA ALA A 164 14.32 -12.60 1.41
C ALA A 164 14.13 -11.73 0.17
N LEU A 165 14.34 -10.40 0.28
CA LEU A 165 14.18 -9.48 -0.85
C LEU A 165 15.26 -9.65 -1.92
N ARG A 166 16.48 -10.07 -1.56
CA ARG A 166 17.54 -10.36 -2.54
C ARG A 166 17.22 -11.64 -3.32
N GLU A 167 16.68 -12.65 -2.65
CA GLU A 167 16.23 -13.88 -3.30
C GLU A 167 15.04 -13.59 -4.25
N LEU A 168 14.08 -12.76 -3.83
CA LEU A 168 12.99 -12.29 -4.69
C LEU A 168 13.54 -11.63 -5.97
N ARG A 169 14.42 -10.64 -5.83
CA ARG A 169 15.00 -9.94 -6.98
C ARG A 169 15.74 -10.89 -7.93
N ARG A 170 16.44 -11.91 -7.41
CA ARG A 170 17.10 -12.92 -8.24
C ARG A 170 16.09 -13.76 -9.02
N MET A 171 15.00 -14.17 -8.38
CA MET A 171 13.92 -14.93 -9.02
C MET A 171 13.25 -14.14 -10.15
N LEU A 172 13.07 -12.83 -9.97
CA LEU A 172 12.46 -11.95 -10.97
C LEU A 172 13.38 -11.61 -12.14
N SER A 173 14.69 -11.86 -12.02
CA SER A 173 15.69 -11.61 -13.07
C SER A 173 16.03 -12.82 -13.94
N MET A 174 15.39 -13.97 -13.68
CA MET A 174 15.57 -15.21 -14.45
C MET A 174 14.59 -15.29 -15.61
#